data_AF-A0A959C9T8-F1
#
_entry.id   AF-A0A959C9T8-F1
#
_cell.length_a   1.000
_cell.length_b   1.000
_cell.length_c   1.000
_cell.angle_alpha   90.00
_cell.angle_beta   90.00
_cell.angle_gamma   90.00
#
_symmetry.space_group_name_H-M   'P 1'
#
loop_
_entity.id
_entity.type
_entity.pdbx_description
1 polymer ?
#
loop_
_entity_poly.entity_id
_entity_poly.type
_entity_poly.pdbx_seq_one_letter_code
_entity_poly.pdbx_strand_id
1 'polypeptide(L)'
;MYLSNRFFWLFGGIIVLFALAYPFGWLFPLTLTAFIAAVAVLLTDIFLLYRRRPQISCRRALNPVFSLGDPNPVEWHMENHDK
;
A
#
# COMPACT_ATOMS: atom_id res chain seq x y z
N MET A 1 -0.91 -6.05 0.70
CA MET A 1 -0.30 -4.81 0.16
C MET A 1 0.70 -5.19 -0.91
N TYR A 2 0.63 -4.58 -2.08
CA TYR A 2 1.71 -4.64 -3.07
C TYR A 2 2.51 -3.34 -2.98
N LEU A 3 3.82 -3.43 -2.77
CA LEU A 3 4.72 -2.29 -2.91
C LEU A 3 4.78 -1.91 -4.39
N SER A 4 4.30 -0.71 -4.73
CA SER A 4 4.32 -0.25 -6.10
C SER A 4 5.77 -0.02 -6.58
N ASN A 5 6.01 -0.12 -7.89
CA ASN A 5 7.33 0.19 -8.47
C ASN A 5 7.85 1.57 -8.05
N ARG A 6 6.96 2.54 -7.81
CA ARG A 6 7.32 3.90 -7.36
C ARG A 6 8.02 3.89 -6.00
N PHE A 7 7.62 3.01 -5.09
CA PHE A 7 8.28 2.83 -3.80
C PHE A 7 9.74 2.39 -4.00
N PHE A 8 9.97 1.40 -4.85
CA PHE A 8 11.31 0.88 -5.11
C PHE A 8 12.21 1.90 -5.81
N TRP A 9 11.69 2.64 -6.79
CA TRP A 9 12.44 3.72 -7.45
C TRP A 9 12.80 4.85 -6.48
N LEU A 10 11.88 5.24 -5.60
CA LEU A 10 12.11 6.28 -4.60
C LEU A 10 13.20 5.88 -3.59
N PHE A 11 13.02 4.73 -2.93
CA PHE A 11 13.97 4.28 -1.91
C PHE A 11 15.31 3.82 -2.51
N GLY A 12 15.30 3.22 -3.70
CA GLY A 12 16.52 2.91 -4.45
C GLY A 12 17.32 4.17 -4.78
N GLY A 13 16.65 5.23 -5.24
CA GLY A 13 17.28 6.53 -5.49
C GLY A 13 17.88 7.15 -4.21
N ILE A 14 17.17 7.07 -3.09
CA ILE A 14 17.67 7.57 -1.79
C ILE A 14 18.92 6.79 -1.33
N ILE A 15 18.96 5.48 -1.53
CA ILE A 15 20.14 4.65 -1.21
C ILE A 15 21.35 5.08 -2.05
N VAL A 16 21.17 5.29 -3.35
CA VAL A 16 22.23 5.78 -4.23
C VAL A 16 22.69 7.17 -3.79
N LEU A 17 21.76 8.05 -3.41
CA LEU A 17 22.09 9.39 -2.93
C LEU A 17 22.89 9.36 -1.62
N PHE A 18 22.59 8.41 -0.72
CA PHE A 18 23.41 8.17 0.48
C PHE A 18 24.82 7.67 0.14
N ALA A 19 24.95 6.78 -0.84
CA ALA A 19 26.26 6.33 -1.31
C ALA A 19 27.09 7.50 -1.88
N LEU A 20 26.45 8.42 -2.62
CA LEU A 20 27.08 9.63 -3.15
C LEU A 20 27.37 10.68 -2.06
N ALA A 21 26.62 10.69 -0.96
CA ALA A 21 26.88 11.58 0.16
C ALA A 21 28.20 11.24 0.90
N TYR A 22 28.77 10.04 0.71
CA TYR A 22 30.04 9.64 1.31
C TYR A 22 31.23 10.53 0.87
N PRO A 23 31.52 10.69 -0.44
CA PRO A 23 32.53 11.65 -0.88
C PRO A 23 32.06 13.12 -0.84
N PHE A 24 30.75 13.36 -0.90
CA PHE A 24 30.17 14.71 -0.95
C PHE A 24 29.38 15.02 0.32
N GLY A 25 30.06 15.41 1.40
CA GLY A 25 29.43 15.64 2.71
C GLY A 25 28.28 16.67 2.72
N TRP A 26 28.25 17.60 1.77
CA TRP A 26 27.15 18.58 1.62
C TRP A 26 25.84 17.94 1.09
N LEU A 27 25.91 16.78 0.44
CA LEU A 27 24.74 16.01 0.01
C LEU A 27 24.05 15.30 1.18
N PHE A 28 24.76 15.09 2.29
CA PHE A 28 24.24 14.37 3.45
C PHE A 28 22.96 14.99 4.05
N PRO A 29 22.91 16.31 4.36
CA PRO A 29 21.68 16.93 4.85
C PRO A 29 20.54 16.83 3.84
N LEU A 30 20.81 17.00 2.54
CA LEU A 30 19.82 16.86 1.49
C LEU A 30 19.24 15.44 1.45
N THR A 31 20.10 14.43 1.49
CA THR A 31 19.71 13.02 1.47
C THR A 31 18.90 12.64 2.70
N LEU A 32 19.31 13.13 3.88
CA LEU A 32 18.59 12.91 5.13
C LEU A 32 17.19 13.51 5.10
N THR A 33 17.03 14.75 4.60
CA THR A 33 15.71 15.36 4.45
C THR A 33 14.80 14.58 3.49
N ALA A 34 15.33 14.12 2.36
CA ALA A 34 14.60 13.29 1.41
C ALA A 34 14.17 11.95 2.03
N PHE A 35 15.05 11.32 2.81
CA PHE A 35 14.74 10.08 3.52
C PHE A 35 13.63 10.26 4.56
N ILE A 36 13.71 11.30 5.39
CA ILE A 36 12.68 11.61 6.40
C ILE A 36 11.33 11.86 5.72
N ALA A 37 11.31 12.62 4.63
CA ALA A 37 10.08 12.87 3.86
C ALA A 37 9.49 11.57 3.28
N ALA A 38 10.32 10.70 2.70
CA ALA A 38 9.87 9.42 2.16
C ALA A 38 9.28 8.50 3.25
N VAL A 39 9.89 8.46 4.43
CA VAL A 39 9.37 7.73 5.59
C VAL A 39 8.03 8.32 6.07
N ALA A 40 7.90 9.63 6.14
CA ALA A 40 6.65 10.29 6.55
C ALA A 40 5.48 9.96 5.60
N VAL A 41 5.75 9.94 4.29
CA VAL A 41 4.77 9.54 3.28
C VAL A 41 4.38 8.06 3.45
N LEU A 42 5.36 7.17 3.64
CA LEU A 42 5.11 5.75 3.86
C LEU A 42 4.23 5.51 5.10
N LEU A 43 4.53 6.20 6.21
CA LEU A 43 3.74 6.10 7.44
C LEU A 43 2.32 6.62 7.24
N THR A 44 2.17 7.71 6.48
CA THR A 44 0.84 8.27 6.17
C THR A 44 0.02 7.31 5.33
N ASP A 45 0.63 6.63 4.36
CA ASP A 45 -0.04 5.64 3.51
C ASP A 45 -0.50 4.43 4.34
N ILE A 46 0.38 3.89 5.20
CA ILE A 46 0.04 2.83 6.16
C ILE A 46 -1.09 3.29 7.08
N PHE A 47 -0.98 4.50 7.63
CA PHE A 47 -1.97 5.05 8.53
C PHE A 47 -3.33 5.19 7.86
N LEU A 48 -3.40 5.74 6.65
CA LEU A 48 -4.64 5.86 5.88
C LEU A 48 -5.25 4.49 5.56
N LEU A 49 -4.40 3.54 5.17
CA LEU A 49 -4.82 2.19 4.81
C LEU A 49 -5.47 1.45 5.99
N TYR A 50 -4.92 1.57 7.19
CA TYR A 50 -5.46 0.91 8.39
C TYR A 50 -6.50 1.74 9.14
N ARG A 51 -6.52 3.06 8.96
CA ARG A 51 -7.51 3.95 9.58
C ARG A 51 -8.88 3.86 8.89
N ARG A 52 -8.93 3.61 7.59
CA ARG A 52 -10.21 3.39 6.90
C ARG A 52 -10.78 2.01 7.27
N ARG A 53 -11.72 1.99 8.22
CA ARG A 53 -12.63 0.85 8.38
C ARG A 53 -13.51 0.78 7.12
N PRO A 54 -13.74 -0.40 6.52
CA PRO A 54 -14.67 -0.51 5.40
C PRO A 54 -16.07 -0.09 5.87
N GLN A 55 -16.59 1.01 5.32
CA GLN A 55 -17.96 1.46 5.59
C GLN A 55 -19.01 0.59 4.90
N ILE A 56 -18.57 -0.15 3.88
CA ILE A 56 -19.37 -1.11 3.14
C ILE A 56 -18.76 -2.48 3.40
N SER A 57 -19.49 -3.33 4.09
CA SER A 57 -19.16 -4.74 4.25
C SER A 57 -19.77 -5.49 3.07
N CYS A 58 -18.92 -6.01 2.19
CA CYS A 58 -19.37 -6.85 1.08
C CYS A 58 -18.90 -8.29 1.33
N ARG A 59 -19.86 -9.20 1.48
CA ARG A 59 -19.59 -10.62 1.67
C ARG A 59 -20.12 -11.38 0.46
N ARG A 60 -19.22 -12.06 -0.24
CA ARG A 60 -19.59 -12.97 -1.33
C ARG A 60 -19.95 -14.32 -0.75
N ALA A 61 -21.18 -14.77 -0.95
CA ALA A 61 -21.56 -16.15 -0.72
C ALA A 61 -21.22 -16.94 -2.00
N LEU A 62 -20.24 -17.83 -1.88
CA LEU A 62 -19.80 -18.70 -2.95
C LEU A 62 -19.51 -20.08 -2.39
N ASN A 63 -19.87 -21.11 -3.15
CA ASN A 63 -19.39 -22.46 -2.89
C ASN A 63 -17.87 -22.52 -3.07
N PRO A 64 -17.14 -23.23 -2.21
CA PRO A 64 -15.68 -23.34 -2.29
C PRO A 64 -15.20 -24.04 -3.57
N VAL A 65 -16.05 -24.86 -4.19
CA VAL A 65 -15.81 -25.52 -5.48
C VAL A 65 -17.05 -25.36 -6.35
N PHE A 66 -16.84 -24.99 -7.61
CA PHE A 66 -17.91 -24.89 -8.60
C PHE A 66 -18.27 -26.27 -9.16
N SER A 67 -19.57 -26.60 -9.16
CA SER A 67 -20.08 -27.77 -9.89
C SER A 67 -19.95 -27.53 -11.40
N LEU A 68 -19.64 -28.58 -12.17
CA LEU A 68 -19.53 -28.52 -13.63
C LEU A 68 -20.86 -28.79 -14.34
N GLY A 69 -21.84 -29.38 -13.63
CA GLY A 69 -23.12 -29.80 -14.21
C GLY A 69 -24.32 -28.95 -13.78
N ASP A 70 -24.21 -28.25 -12.64
CA ASP A 70 -25.32 -27.47 -12.06
C ASP A 70 -25.04 -25.95 -12.09
N PRO A 71 -26.10 -25.12 -12.13
CA PRO A 71 -25.95 -23.68 -11.97
C PRO A 71 -25.33 -23.35 -10.61
N ASN A 72 -24.25 -22.59 -10.60
CA ASN A 72 -23.61 -22.13 -9.37
C ASN A 72 -23.97 -20.66 -9.11
N PRO A 73 -24.99 -20.36 -8.29
CA PRO A 73 -25.34 -18.99 -7.97
C PRO A 73 -24.20 -18.33 -7.18
N VAL A 74 -23.88 -17.10 -7.57
CA VAL A 74 -22.90 -16.25 -6.89
C VAL A 74 -23.65 -15.06 -6.32
N GLU A 75 -23.80 -15.04 -5.00
CA GLU A 75 -24.54 -13.98 -4.32
C GLU A 75 -23.58 -13.02 -3.62
N TRP A 76 -23.89 -11.73 -3.72
CA TRP A 76 -23.16 -10.66 -3.06
C TRP A 76 -24.07 -10.02 -2.03
N HIS A 77 -23.76 -10.19 -0.75
CA HIS A 77 -24.41 -9.47 0.33
C HIS A 77 -23.63 -8.20 0.61
N MET A 78 -24.26 -7.04 0.40
CA MET A 78 -23.68 -5.74 0.70
C MET A 78 -24.44 -5.12 1.87
N GLU A 79 -23.74 -4.87 2.97
CA GLU A 79 -24.26 -4.13 4.11
C GLU A 79 -23.54 -2.79 4.17
N ASN A 80 -24.31 -1.70 4.10
CA ASN A 80 -23.80 -0.35 4.30
C ASN A 80 -23.97 0.03 5.77
N HIS A 81 -22.88 0.40 6.44
CA HIS A 81 -22.88 0.81 7.84
C HIS A 81 -22.91 2.33 8.02
N ASP A 82 -23.18 3.10 6.95
CA ASP A 82 -23.47 4.53 7.07
C ASP A 82 -24.78 4.74 7.84
N LYS A 83 -24.70 5.54 8.91
CA LYS A 83 -25.84 6.07 9.66
C LYS A 83 -26.13 7.50 9.22
#